data_AF-A0A815HIA5-F1
#
_entry.id   AF-A0A815HIA5-F1
#
_cell.length_a   1.000
_cell.length_b   1.000
_cell.length_c   1.000
_cell.angle_alpha   90.00
_cell.angle_beta   90.00
_cell.angle_gamma   90.00
#
_symmetry.space_group_name_H-M   'P 1'
#
loop_
_entity.id
_entity.type
_entity.pdbx_description
1 polymer ?
#
loop_
_entity_poly.entity_id
_entity_poly.type
_entity_poly.pdbx_seq_one_letter_code
_entity_poly.pdbx_strand_id
1 'polypeptide(L)'
;MFARAYLNGDGSACGKYMSVSLTVMPGEYDCLLKWPMNMKATFCLIDQSTSKEHVIKRITASLQPLSELTVEIKNFTALNTVHQDPSPYVLDDTMFFIVEVRTIEPEIPSHIQDAINMIRLGDFEENRLEFVSLETTETNSFETEPPFGILP
;
A
#
# COMPACT_ATOMS: atom_id res chain seq x y z
N MET A 1 -12.95 8.20 -2.05
CA MET A 1 -12.44 6.84 -1.75
C MET A 1 -13.60 5.94 -1.37
N PHE A 2 -13.53 4.64 -1.63
CA PHE A 2 -14.50 3.66 -1.14
C PHE A 2 -13.81 2.36 -0.77
N ALA A 3 -14.39 1.63 0.19
CA ALA A 3 -13.92 0.32 0.61
C ALA A 3 -14.92 -0.76 0.19
N ARG A 4 -14.41 -1.97 -0.05
CA ARG A 4 -15.22 -3.13 -0.44
C ARG A 4 -14.71 -4.38 0.27
N ALA A 5 -15.64 -5.17 0.79
CA ALA A 5 -15.36 -6.46 1.41
C ALA A 5 -15.96 -7.59 0.57
N TYR A 6 -15.19 -8.66 0.39
CA TYR A 6 -15.61 -9.89 -0.26
C TYR A 6 -15.69 -10.96 0.83
N LEU A 7 -16.89 -11.20 1.34
CA LEU A 7 -17.09 -12.07 2.50
C LEU A 7 -16.55 -13.48 2.24
N ASN A 8 -16.83 -14.05 1.07
CA ASN A 8 -16.32 -15.36 0.64
C ASN A 8 -14.93 -15.29 -0.03
N GLY A 9 -14.23 -14.15 0.05
CA GLY A 9 -12.94 -13.92 -0.60
C GLY A 9 -13.04 -13.58 -2.09
N ASP A 10 -11.92 -13.13 -2.64
CA ASP A 10 -11.77 -12.81 -4.07
C ASP A 10 -10.58 -13.56 -4.71
N GLY A 11 -10.75 -14.00 -5.96
CA GLY A 11 -9.75 -14.75 -6.72
C GLY A 11 -9.20 -15.97 -5.96
N SER A 12 -7.88 -16.00 -5.73
CA SER A 12 -7.19 -17.10 -5.05
C SER A 12 -7.57 -17.27 -3.56
N ALA A 13 -8.21 -16.27 -2.96
CA ALA A 13 -8.70 -16.32 -1.58
C ALA A 13 -10.12 -16.88 -1.45
N CYS A 14 -10.83 -17.07 -2.57
CA CYS A 14 -12.22 -17.51 -2.58
C CYS A 14 -12.41 -18.82 -1.78
N GLY A 15 -13.42 -18.84 -0.90
CA GLY A 15 -13.76 -19.97 -0.05
C GLY A 15 -12.77 -20.28 1.08
N LYS A 16 -11.71 -19.48 1.25
CA LYS A 16 -10.68 -19.70 2.29
C LYS A 16 -10.51 -18.51 3.22
N TYR A 17 -10.53 -17.30 2.66
CA TYR A 17 -10.36 -16.06 3.40
C TYR A 17 -11.42 -15.05 2.98
N MET A 18 -11.80 -14.16 3.89
CA MET A 18 -12.44 -12.90 3.53
C MET A 18 -11.38 -11.96 2.95
N SER A 19 -11.74 -11.18 1.93
CA SER A 19 -10.85 -10.18 1.30
C SER A 19 -11.40 -8.77 1.48
N VAL A 20 -10.53 -7.77 1.58
CA VAL A 20 -10.93 -6.36 1.65
C VAL A 20 -10.10 -5.52 0.68
N SER A 21 -10.71 -4.46 0.15
CA SER A 21 -10.05 -3.51 -0.75
C SER A 21 -10.41 -2.07 -0.42
N LEU A 22 -9.49 -1.15 -0.72
CA LEU A 22 -9.72 0.29 -0.71
C LEU A 22 -9.37 0.81 -2.10
N THR A 23 -10.31 1.53 -2.70
CA THR A 23 -10.10 2.22 -3.97
C THR A 23 -10.04 3.71 -3.73
N VAL A 24 -8.93 4.31 -4.16
CA VAL A 24 -8.73 5.75 -4.19
C VAL A 24 -9.07 6.22 -5.61
N MET A 25 -9.97 7.19 -5.70
CA MET A 25 -10.42 7.79 -6.95
C MET A 25 -9.86 9.20 -7.05
N PRO A 26 -9.63 9.72 -8.27
CA PRO A 26 -9.27 11.12 -8.48
C PRO A 26 -10.26 12.06 -7.77
N GLY A 27 -9.72 13.02 -7.02
CA GLY A 27 -10.47 14.07 -6.35
C GLY A 27 -10.39 15.40 -7.10
N GLU A 28 -11.44 16.21 -6.99
CA GLU A 28 -11.47 17.57 -7.58
C GLU A 28 -10.35 18.48 -7.04
N TYR A 29 -9.92 18.23 -5.80
CA TYR A 29 -8.90 19.02 -5.11
C TYR A 29 -7.53 18.33 -5.05
N ASP A 30 -7.29 17.33 -5.90
CA ASP A 30 -6.01 16.60 -5.93
C ASP A 30 -4.82 17.50 -6.29
N CYS A 31 -5.06 18.60 -7.00
CA CYS A 31 -4.03 19.60 -7.33
C CYS A 31 -3.46 20.33 -6.11
N LEU A 32 -4.15 20.31 -4.97
CA LEU A 32 -3.70 20.93 -3.72
C LEU A 32 -2.83 19.98 -2.87
N LEU A 33 -2.78 18.70 -3.22
CA LEU A 33 -2.03 17.68 -2.49
C LEU A 33 -0.56 17.65 -2.95
N LYS A 34 0.34 17.27 -2.04
CA LYS A 34 1.75 17.00 -2.37
C LYS A 34 1.86 15.59 -2.93
N TRP A 35 2.47 15.47 -4.11
CA TRP A 35 2.64 14.21 -4.82
C TRP A 35 4.13 13.79 -4.87
N PRO A 36 4.43 12.49 -4.85
CA PRO A 36 3.49 11.38 -4.62
C PRO A 36 2.95 11.39 -3.19
N MET A 37 1.66 11.08 -3.02
CA MET A 37 1.02 11.06 -1.70
C MET A 37 1.12 9.65 -1.13
N ASN A 38 1.88 9.47 -0.06
CA ASN A 38 1.95 8.20 0.64
C ASN A 38 0.80 8.09 1.63
N MET A 39 0.12 6.95 1.62
CA MET A 39 -1.06 6.69 2.43
C MET A 39 -0.93 5.32 3.11
N LYS A 40 -1.46 5.22 4.32
CA LYS A 40 -1.67 3.96 5.04
C LYS A 40 -3.15 3.77 5.31
N ALA A 41 -3.71 2.68 4.79
CA ALA A 41 -5.03 2.21 5.15
C ALA A 41 -4.92 1.10 6.21
N THR A 42 -5.70 1.22 7.28
CA THR A 42 -5.84 0.22 8.34
C THR A 42 -7.26 -0.31 8.30
N PHE A 43 -7.41 -1.58 7.96
CA PHE A 43 -8.68 -2.30 8.01
C PHE A 43 -8.79 -3.01 9.35
N CYS A 44 -9.96 -2.89 9.98
CA CYS A 44 -10.26 -3.48 11.27
C CYS A 44 -11.62 -4.17 11.19
N LEU A 45 -11.65 -5.49 11.44
CA LEU A 45 -12.87 -6.24 11.70
C LEU A 45 -13.06 -6.34 13.21
N ILE A 46 -14.21 -5.88 13.67
CA ILE A 46 -14.49 -5.72 15.09
C ILE A 46 -14.90 -7.06 15.70
N ASP A 47 -14.07 -7.57 16.61
CA ASP A 47 -14.50 -8.50 17.67
C ASP A 47 -15.55 -7.82 18.57
N GLN A 48 -16.77 -8.35 18.50
CA GLN A 48 -17.96 -7.88 19.20
C GLN A 48 -18.09 -8.49 20.60
N SER A 49 -17.24 -9.45 20.96
CA SER A 49 -17.20 -10.05 22.30
C SER A 49 -16.52 -9.14 23.32
N THR A 50 -16.31 -9.67 24.53
CA THR A 50 -15.59 -9.01 25.62
C THR A 50 -14.07 -9.02 25.44
N SER A 51 -13.51 -9.90 24.59
CA SER A 51 -12.05 -9.98 24.41
C SER A 51 -11.48 -8.82 23.61
N LYS A 52 -12.28 -8.21 22.72
CA LYS A 52 -11.87 -7.07 21.86
C LYS A 52 -10.62 -7.37 21.01
N GLU A 53 -10.46 -8.62 20.61
CA GLU A 53 -9.39 -9.09 19.71
C GLU A 53 -9.75 -8.81 18.25
N HIS A 54 -9.72 -7.53 17.87
CA HIS A 54 -10.03 -7.13 16.51
C HIS A 54 -9.01 -7.66 15.49
N VAL A 55 -9.47 -8.09 14.31
CA VAL A 55 -8.57 -8.41 13.20
C VAL A 55 -8.15 -7.11 12.52
N ILE A 56 -6.87 -6.78 12.62
CA ILE A 56 -6.32 -5.54 12.07
C ILE A 56 -5.26 -5.86 11.03
N LYS A 57 -5.42 -5.32 9.81
CA LYS A 57 -4.39 -5.37 8.76
C LYS A 57 -4.20 -4.02 8.11
N ARG A 58 -2.97 -3.77 7.67
CA ARG A 58 -2.55 -2.48 7.12
C ARG A 58 -1.97 -2.65 5.74
N ILE A 59 -2.22 -1.68 4.88
CA ILE A 59 -1.61 -1.57 3.57
C ILE A 59 -1.16 -0.13 3.35
N THR A 60 0.05 0.02 2.82
CA THR A 60 0.61 1.31 2.43
C THR A 60 0.66 1.41 0.91
N ALA A 61 0.38 2.59 0.39
CA ALA A 61 0.39 2.86 -1.04
C ALA A 61 0.96 4.24 -1.32
N SER A 62 1.65 4.37 -2.45
CA SER A 62 2.07 5.65 -3.00
C SER A 62 1.13 5.99 -4.15
N LEU A 63 0.35 7.05 -3.96
CA LEU A 63 -0.65 7.49 -4.93
C LEU A 63 -0.01 8.49 -5.90
N GLN A 64 -0.48 8.47 -7.14
CA GLN A 64 -0.10 9.42 -8.18
C GLN A 64 -1.28 10.35 -8.50
N PRO A 65 -1.02 11.60 -8.94
CA PRO A 65 -2.08 12.56 -9.21
C PRO A 65 -3.04 12.03 -10.28
N LEU A 66 -4.34 12.26 -10.07
CA LEU A 66 -5.41 11.93 -11.02
C LEU A 66 -5.46 10.45 -11.44
N SER A 67 -4.87 9.56 -10.65
CA SER A 67 -4.88 8.11 -10.91
C SER A 67 -5.87 7.41 -9.98
N GLU A 68 -6.61 6.44 -10.53
CA GLU A 68 -7.33 5.48 -9.72
C GLU A 68 -6.36 4.40 -9.25
N LEU A 69 -6.36 4.10 -7.94
CA LEU A 69 -5.60 3.01 -7.36
C LEU A 69 -6.49 2.15 -6.48
N THR A 70 -6.52 0.86 -6.74
CA THR A 70 -7.11 -0.14 -5.83
C THR A 70 -6.02 -0.91 -5.13
N VAL A 71 -6.10 -0.96 -3.80
CA VAL A 71 -5.26 -1.81 -2.96
C VAL A 71 -6.11 -2.86 -2.27
N GLU A 72 -5.61 -4.09 -2.22
CA GLU A 72 -6.37 -5.25 -1.73
C GLU A 72 -5.56 -6.09 -0.74
N ILE A 73 -6.26 -6.63 0.25
CA ILE A 73 -5.77 -7.67 1.16
C ILE A 73 -6.62 -8.91 0.94
N LYS A 74 -6.13 -9.80 0.06
CA LYS A 74 -6.79 -11.07 -0.31
C LYS A 74 -7.07 -11.95 0.89
N ASN A 75 -6.09 -12.10 1.78
CA ASN A 75 -6.15 -12.99 2.93
C ASN A 75 -6.50 -12.26 4.23
N PHE A 76 -7.47 -11.33 4.21
CA PHE A 76 -7.71 -10.42 5.34
C PHE A 76 -7.93 -11.17 6.66
N THR A 77 -8.88 -12.10 6.68
CA THR A 77 -9.07 -13.06 7.79
C THR A 77 -9.54 -14.39 7.24
N ALA A 78 -9.25 -15.49 7.93
CA ALA A 78 -9.67 -16.81 7.49
C ALA A 78 -11.19 -16.99 7.71
N LEU A 79 -11.86 -17.63 6.77
CA LEU A 79 -13.32 -17.82 6.84
C LEU A 79 -13.73 -18.67 8.04
N ASN A 80 -12.95 -19.70 8.35
CA ASN A 80 -13.16 -20.53 9.54
C ASN A 80 -13.09 -19.71 10.83
N THR A 81 -12.29 -18.62 10.89
CA THR A 81 -12.23 -17.69 12.03
C THR A 81 -13.48 -16.81 12.13
N VAL A 82 -14.13 -16.48 11.01
CA VAL A 82 -15.35 -15.65 11.02
C VAL A 82 -16.60 -16.49 11.28
N HIS A 83 -16.66 -17.70 10.73
CA HIS A 83 -17.80 -18.62 10.83
C HIS A 83 -17.74 -19.59 12.01
N GLN A 84 -16.86 -19.34 12.98
CA GLN A 84 -16.84 -20.09 14.24
C GLN A 84 -18.21 -20.00 14.92
N ASP A 85 -18.60 -21.03 15.68
CA ASP A 85 -19.79 -20.99 16.53
C ASP A 85 -19.37 -21.23 18.00
N PRO A 86 -19.49 -20.24 18.89
CA PRO A 86 -19.95 -18.87 18.62
C PRO A 86 -18.91 -18.03 17.87
N SER A 87 -19.36 -17.14 16.99
CA SER A 87 -18.48 -16.20 16.30
C SER A 87 -18.30 -14.95 17.15
N PRO A 88 -17.05 -14.54 17.47
CA PRO A 88 -16.81 -13.25 18.11
C PRO A 88 -17.03 -12.08 17.13
N TYR A 89 -17.03 -12.33 15.82
CA TYR A 89 -17.10 -11.29 14.79
C TYR A 89 -18.50 -11.10 14.20
N VAL A 90 -19.36 -12.13 14.25
CA VAL A 90 -20.74 -12.09 13.77
C VAL A 90 -21.69 -12.19 14.96
N LEU A 91 -22.43 -11.12 15.21
CA LEU A 91 -23.48 -11.07 16.23
C LEU A 91 -24.76 -10.58 15.57
N ASP A 92 -25.88 -11.28 15.77
CA ASP A 92 -27.17 -10.96 15.17
C ASP A 92 -27.09 -10.73 13.64
N ASP A 93 -26.44 -11.66 12.95
CA ASP A 93 -26.21 -11.63 11.49
C ASP A 93 -25.51 -10.34 10.99
N THR A 94 -24.75 -9.68 11.89
CA THR A 94 -24.13 -8.38 11.62
C THR A 94 -22.63 -8.42 11.94
N MET A 95 -21.83 -7.78 11.07
CA MET A 95 -20.40 -7.54 11.26
C MET A 95 -20.10 -6.04 11.18
N PHE A 96 -19.09 -5.59 11.91
CA PHE A 96 -18.63 -4.20 11.86
C PHE A 96 -17.20 -4.10 11.33
N PHE A 97 -17.00 -3.16 10.41
CA PHE A 97 -15.70 -2.82 9.86
C PHE A 97 -15.37 -1.36 10.15
N ILE A 98 -14.11 -1.10 10.47
CA ILE A 98 -13.54 0.24 10.52
C ILE A 98 -12.39 0.29 9.51
N VAL A 99 -12.40 1.33 8.66
CA VAL A 99 -11.30 1.62 7.74
C VAL A 99 -10.76 2.99 8.11
N GLU A 100 -9.53 3.01 8.61
CA GLU A 100 -8.82 4.23 8.93
C GLU A 100 -7.78 4.51 7.86
N VAL A 101 -7.82 5.72 7.29
CA VAL A 101 -6.89 6.15 6.25
C VAL A 101 -6.08 7.33 6.77
N ARG A 102 -4.76 7.22 6.71
CA ARG A 102 -3.83 8.30 7.11
C ARG A 102 -2.84 8.59 5.99
N THR A 103 -2.56 9.86 5.76
CA THR A 103 -1.40 10.28 4.95
C THR A 103 -0.13 10.10 5.77
N ILE A 104 0.93 9.61 5.12
CA ILE A 104 2.26 9.46 5.72
C ILE A 104 3.16 10.50 5.08
N GLU A 105 3.72 11.40 5.88
CA GLU A 105 4.80 12.27 5.39
C GLU A 105 6.08 11.45 5.19
N PRO A 106 6.83 11.67 4.10
CA PRO A 106 8.10 10.99 3.92
C PRO A 106 9.07 11.41 5.05
N GLU A 107 9.55 10.44 5.83
CA GLU A 107 10.65 10.68 6.77
C GLU A 107 11.91 10.99 5.95
N ILE A 108 12.46 12.19 6.13
CA ILE A 108 13.74 12.57 5.51
C ILE A 108 14.84 11.88 6.31
N PRO A 109 15.65 10.99 5.70
CA PRO A 109 16.79 10.38 6.37
C PRO A 109 17.71 11.44 6.96
N SER A 110 18.21 11.23 8.18
CA SER A 110 19.02 12.22 8.91
C SER A 110 20.19 12.77 8.09
N HIS A 111 20.89 11.91 7.34
CA HIS A 111 22.01 12.32 6.49
C HIS A 111 21.60 13.29 5.37
N ILE A 112 20.37 13.19 4.84
CA ILE A 112 19.83 14.14 3.86
C ILE A 112 19.41 15.43 4.57
N GLN A 113 18.84 15.32 5.77
CA GLN A 113 18.45 16.48 6.58
C GLN A 113 19.68 17.32 6.99
N ASP A 114 20.78 16.67 7.33
CA ASP A 114 22.06 17.31 7.66
C ASP A 114 22.65 18.03 6.45
N ALA A 115 22.64 17.39 5.28
CA ALA A 115 23.08 18.01 4.03
C ALA A 115 22.22 19.24 3.68
N ILE A 116 20.89 19.17 3.83
CA ILE A 116 19.99 20.31 3.64
C ILE A 116 20.30 21.45 4.61
N ASN A 117 20.61 21.12 5.87
CA ASN A 117 20.97 22.12 6.87
C ASN A 117 22.32 22.78 6.56
N MET A 118 23.32 22.02 6.11
CA MET A 118 24.62 22.56 5.65
C MET A 118 24.44 23.52 4.47
N ILE A 119 23.61 23.16 3.49
CA ILE A 119 23.30 24.03 2.34
C ILE A 119 22.65 25.34 2.80
N ARG A 120 21.70 25.28 3.74
CA ARG A 120 21.00 26.47 4.26
C ARG A 120 21.88 27.39 5.10
N LEU A 121 22.88 26.84 5.77
CA LEU A 121 23.84 27.58 6.60
C LEU A 121 25.01 28.15 5.78
N GLY A 122 25.12 27.81 4.49
CA GLY A 122 26.23 28.24 3.64
C GLY A 122 27.56 27.58 3.98
N ASP A 123 27.52 26.50 4.78
CA ASP A 123 28.70 25.79 5.29
C ASP A 123 29.08 24.67 4.30
N PHE A 124 29.62 25.07 3.15
CA PHE A 124 30.14 24.16 2.13
C PHE A 124 31.66 24.03 2.29
N GLU A 125 32.11 22.98 2.97
CA GLU A 125 33.49 22.47 2.82
C GLU A 125 33.52 21.61 1.54
N GLU A 126 34.18 22.12 0.50
CA GLU A 126 34.19 21.66 -0.90
C GLU A 126 34.65 20.19 -1.11
N ASN A 127 35.05 19.48 -0.06
CA ASN A 127 35.75 18.19 -0.12
C ASN A 127 34.94 16.95 0.32
N ARG A 128 33.62 17.04 0.45
CA ARG A 128 32.78 15.90 0.92
C ARG A 128 31.76 15.38 -0.10
N LEU A 129 31.97 15.66 -1.38
CA LEU A 129 31.19 15.12 -2.49
C LEU A 129 31.83 13.85 -3.06
N GLU A 130 31.85 12.78 -2.30
CA GLU A 130 31.83 11.44 -2.89
C GLU A 130 30.67 10.66 -2.28
N PHE A 131 29.83 10.09 -3.16
CA PHE A 131 28.74 9.14 -2.92
C PHE A 131 27.40 9.71 -2.43
N VAL A 132 26.44 9.88 -3.36
CA VAL A 132 25.27 8.96 -3.51
C VAL A 132 24.81 9.03 -4.98
N SER A 133 25.46 8.26 -5.85
CA SER A 133 24.88 7.81 -7.12
C SER A 133 24.40 6.39 -6.89
N LEU A 134 23.14 6.19 -6.48
CA LEU A 134 22.55 4.86 -6.38
C LEU A 134 21.99 4.47 -7.76
N GLU A 135 22.83 3.72 -8.47
CA GLU A 135 22.52 2.57 -9.32
C GLU A 135 21.07 2.45 -9.85
N THR A 136 20.87 2.93 -11.07
CA THR A 136 19.95 2.28 -12.01
C THR A 136 20.50 0.88 -12.26
N THR A 137 19.86 -0.15 -11.71
CA THR A 137 20.14 -1.53 -12.09
C THR A 137 19.62 -1.76 -13.51
N GLU A 138 20.46 -1.46 -14.50
CA GLU A 138 20.44 -2.16 -15.78
C GLU A 138 21.00 -3.57 -15.54
N THR A 139 20.14 -4.60 -15.58
CA THR A 139 20.59 -5.96 -15.84
C THR A 139 20.62 -6.17 -17.35
N ASN A 140 21.85 -6.33 -17.85
CA ASN A 140 22.24 -6.56 -19.23
C ASN A 140 21.71 -7.88 -19.83
N SER A 141 21.41 -7.84 -21.13
CA SER A 141 21.57 -8.84 -22.22
C SER A 141 21.59 -10.35 -21.88
N PHE A 142 20.93 -11.23 -22.63
CA PHE A 142 21.37 -11.72 -23.95
C PHE A 142 20.22 -12.45 -24.67
N GLU A 143 19.98 -12.13 -25.95
CA GLU A 143 20.07 -13.10 -27.06
C GLU A 143 19.78 -12.39 -28.39
N THR A 144 20.81 -12.36 -29.24
CA THR A 144 20.73 -11.97 -30.65
C THR A 144 20.33 -13.19 -31.48
N GLU A 145 19.15 -13.18 -32.11
CA GLU A 145 18.86 -14.04 -33.26
C GLU A 145 18.97 -13.24 -34.58
N PRO A 146 19.46 -13.86 -35.66
CA PRO A 146 19.75 -13.19 -36.94
C PRO A 146 18.48 -12.98 -37.80
N PRO A 147 18.56 -12.14 -38.87
CA PRO A 147 17.37 -11.64 -39.56
C PRO A 147 16.73 -12.70 -40.46
N PHE A 148 15.40 -12.70 -40.48
CA PHE A 148 14.57 -13.49 -41.39
C PHE A 148 15.01 -13.30 -42.85
N GLY A 149 15.50 -14.40 -43.44
CA GLY A 149 15.62 -14.59 -44.87
C GLY A 149 14.25 -14.82 -45.53
N ILE A 150 14.19 -14.44 -46.79
CA ILE A 150 13.03 -14.36 -47.68
C ILE A 150 12.38 -15.74 -47.97
N LEU A 151 11.05 -15.71 -48.12
CA LEU A 151 10.11 -16.73 -48.64
C LEU A 151 10.62 -17.50 -49.88
N PRO A 152 10.12 -18.73 -50.12
CA PRO A 152 8.82 -18.92 -50.79
C PRO A 152 7.79 -19.69 -49.96
#